data_AF-A0AAN9SL62-F1
#
_entry.id   AF-A0AAN9SL62-F1
#
_cell.length_a   1.000
_cell.length_b   1.000
_cell.length_c   1.000
_cell.angle_alpha   90.00
_cell.angle_beta   90.00
_cell.angle_gamma   90.00
#
_symmetry.space_group_name_H-M   'P 1'
#
loop_
_entity.id
_entity.type
_entity.pdbx_description
1 polymer ?
#
loop_
_entity_poly.entity_id
_entity_poly.type
_entity_poly.pdbx_seq_one_letter_code
_entity_poly.pdbx_strand_id
1 'polypeptide(L)'
;MGEIVWWWGPQGYRGCGATWVPPFWTFPFETMNMTQQNVVMSKTKSGINRDITSAQKPPAAPGYIPIPRRRVLKNLEINGGQRINAWVDSMRASSPTHAKPTSSLPEEHSSWILHHPSALDMFEQIMDASRGKQIVMFLDYDGTLSPIVDDPDRAFMSDSMRKTVRKLARCFPTAIVTGRCRDKVYNFVRLAELYYAGSHGMDIQGPTRDSKYNNKDNGDPVLFQPASEFLPMIDQVHNQLVEKMKSIPGARVENNKFCVSVHFRCVDEKKWSELAQQVRSVLKEYPKLRLNQGRKVLEIRPSIKWDKGKALEFLLESLGFANCNDVFPVYIGDDKTDEDAFKKLKDRGQGFGILVSKFPKDTTASYSLQEPNEVMDFLQRLVEWKQVSLRLRTRSRV
;
A
#
# COMPACT_ATOMS: atom_id res chain seq x y z
N MET A 1 -8.58 22.23 -71.52
CA MET A 1 -7.13 22.41 -71.79
C MET A 1 -6.55 23.11 -70.56
N GLY A 2 -5.65 22.58 -69.75
CA GLY A 2 -5.09 21.26 -69.57
C GLY A 2 -4.54 21.23 -68.14
N GLU A 3 -4.45 20.03 -67.58
CA GLU A 3 -3.77 19.72 -66.32
C GLU A 3 -2.29 20.13 -66.37
N ILE A 4 -1.66 20.30 -65.21
CA ILE A 4 -0.37 19.66 -64.86
C ILE A 4 -0.27 19.59 -63.33
N VAL A 5 -0.25 18.35 -62.85
CA VAL A 5 0.35 17.90 -61.58
C VAL A 5 1.73 17.37 -61.94
N TRP A 6 2.79 17.70 -61.19
CA TRP A 6 3.92 16.77 -60.96
C TRP A 6 4.61 17.03 -59.61
N TRP A 7 4.78 15.91 -58.90
CA TRP A 7 5.69 15.67 -57.78
C TRP A 7 7.17 15.78 -58.18
N TRP A 8 8.08 15.89 -57.21
CA TRP A 8 9.22 14.97 -56.97
C TRP A 8 9.94 15.34 -55.66
N GLY A 9 10.33 14.32 -54.87
CA GLY A 9 11.10 14.43 -53.63
C GLY A 9 12.63 14.42 -53.86
N PRO A 10 13.40 13.63 -53.09
CA PRO A 10 14.16 14.07 -51.91
C PRO A 10 15.70 13.93 -52.06
N GLN A 11 16.47 14.62 -51.21
CA GLN A 11 17.88 14.39 -50.79
C GLN A 11 18.25 15.57 -49.87
N GLY A 12 18.78 15.47 -48.64
CA GLY A 12 19.67 14.50 -48.02
C GLY A 12 21.09 15.04 -48.02
N TYR A 13 21.58 15.67 -46.93
CA TYR A 13 22.97 15.60 -46.44
C TYR A 13 23.22 16.38 -45.12
N ARG A 14 23.93 15.69 -44.19
CA ARG A 14 24.92 16.12 -43.16
C ARG A 14 25.05 17.63 -42.89
N GLY A 15 25.13 18.16 -41.66
CA GLY A 15 25.70 17.69 -40.39
C GLY A 15 26.57 18.82 -39.82
N CYS A 16 26.41 19.17 -38.53
CA CYS A 16 27.24 20.01 -37.62
C CYS A 16 26.24 20.56 -36.56
N GLY A 17 26.32 20.24 -35.27
CA GLY A 17 27.48 20.41 -34.39
C GLY A 17 27.28 21.69 -33.58
N ALA A 18 26.42 21.66 -32.56
CA ALA A 18 26.33 22.73 -31.55
C ALA A 18 25.84 22.14 -30.22
N THR A 19 26.81 21.84 -29.37
CA THR A 19 26.67 21.53 -27.95
C THR A 19 26.13 22.75 -27.21
N TRP A 20 24.92 22.63 -26.65
CA TRP A 20 24.37 23.62 -25.73
C TRP A 20 24.77 23.23 -24.30
N VAL A 21 25.62 24.04 -23.68
CA VAL A 21 26.03 23.97 -22.27
C VAL A 21 25.23 25.03 -21.51
N PRO A 22 24.41 24.67 -20.50
CA PRO A 22 23.79 25.66 -19.63
C PRO A 22 24.81 26.17 -18.59
N PRO A 23 24.72 27.44 -18.18
CA PRO A 23 25.73 28.06 -17.32
C PRO A 23 25.67 27.53 -15.89
N PHE A 24 26.87 27.23 -15.37
CA PHE A 24 27.18 27.01 -13.98
C PHE A 24 26.80 28.23 -13.15
N TRP A 25 25.88 28.07 -12.20
CA TRP A 25 25.69 29.00 -11.09
C TRP A 25 26.49 28.48 -9.89
N THR A 26 27.64 29.10 -9.64
CA THR A 26 28.38 28.97 -8.39
C THR A 26 27.77 29.90 -7.35
N PHE A 27 27.14 29.35 -6.32
CA PHE A 27 26.84 30.07 -5.09
C PHE A 27 27.83 29.67 -3.99
N PRO A 28 28.31 30.63 -3.17
CA PRO A 28 29.31 30.38 -2.16
C PRO A 28 28.75 29.56 -0.99
N PHE A 29 29.59 28.62 -0.53
CA PHE A 29 29.49 27.95 0.76
C PHE A 29 29.58 29.00 1.88
N GLU A 30 28.52 29.14 2.67
CA GLU A 30 28.57 29.86 3.94
C GLU A 30 28.23 28.88 5.07
N THR A 31 29.25 28.56 5.86
CA THR A 31 29.18 27.73 7.04
C THR A 31 28.52 28.50 8.17
N MET A 32 27.33 28.07 8.61
CA MET A 32 26.74 28.52 9.87
C MET A 32 26.62 27.34 10.83
N ASN A 33 27.38 27.44 11.92
CA ASN A 33 27.43 26.48 13.00
C ASN A 33 26.75 27.08 14.24
N MET A 34 26.01 26.24 14.96
CA MET A 34 25.48 26.37 16.32
C MET A 34 24.48 27.49 16.66
N THR A 35 23.30 27.08 17.16
CA THR A 35 23.00 27.19 18.59
C THR A 35 21.84 26.30 19.01
N GLN A 36 22.08 25.51 20.06
CA GLN A 36 21.08 24.79 20.84
C GLN A 36 20.24 25.79 21.65
N GLN A 37 18.92 25.61 21.70
CA GLN A 37 18.11 26.19 22.76
C GLN A 37 17.32 25.10 23.48
N ASN A 38 17.73 24.93 24.74
CA ASN A 38 17.06 24.19 25.80
C ASN A 38 15.71 24.84 26.12
N VAL A 39 14.65 24.02 26.25
CA VAL A 39 13.43 24.43 26.95
C VAL A 39 13.43 23.81 28.34
N VAL A 40 13.30 24.71 29.29
CA VAL A 40 13.41 24.56 30.74
C VAL A 40 12.21 23.81 31.32
N MET A 41 12.50 22.81 32.16
CA MET A 41 11.54 22.22 33.08
C MET A 41 11.29 23.17 34.27
N SER A 42 10.05 23.54 34.52
CA SER A 42 9.64 24.17 35.78
C SER A 42 9.18 23.10 36.77
N LYS A 43 9.98 22.88 37.82
CA LYS A 43 9.57 22.21 39.07
C LYS A 43 9.04 23.26 40.03
N THR A 44 7.91 22.97 40.68
CA THR A 44 7.52 23.62 41.93
C THR A 44 7.13 22.53 42.94
N LYS A 45 7.79 22.56 44.10
CA LYS A 45 7.54 21.69 45.27
C LYS A 45 6.90 22.54 46.38
N SER A 46 5.87 22.01 47.02
CA SER A 46 5.51 22.08 48.46
C SER A 46 4.01 21.75 48.56
N GLY A 47 3.43 21.02 49.51
CA GLY A 47 3.83 20.45 50.79
C GLY A 47 2.52 20.13 51.55
N ILE A 48 2.35 18.86 51.92
CA ILE A 48 1.61 18.28 53.07
C ILE A 48 0.41 19.06 53.67
N ASN A 49 -0.81 18.48 53.62
CA ASN A 49 -1.51 17.96 54.82
C ASN A 49 -2.74 17.08 54.50
N ARG A 50 -3.04 16.17 55.43
CA ARG A 50 -4.10 15.14 55.44
C ARG A 50 -5.51 15.71 55.52
N ASP A 51 -6.49 15.01 54.96
CA ASP A 51 -7.72 14.62 55.69
C ASP A 51 -8.46 13.44 55.05
N ILE A 52 -9.05 12.64 55.93
CA ILE A 52 -9.75 11.37 55.72
C ILE A 52 -11.25 11.66 55.55
N THR A 53 -11.92 11.07 54.56
CA THR A 53 -13.31 10.60 54.71
C THR A 53 -13.65 9.50 53.71
N SER A 54 -14.44 8.55 54.23
CA SER A 54 -14.81 7.26 53.65
C SER A 54 -16.02 7.37 52.71
N ALA A 55 -16.05 6.57 51.64
CA ALA A 55 -17.31 6.11 51.04
C ALA A 55 -17.09 4.81 50.25
N GLN A 56 -18.11 3.95 50.32
CA GLN A 56 -18.05 2.50 50.18
C GLN A 56 -18.13 1.97 48.73
N LYS A 57 -17.69 0.72 48.61
CA LYS A 57 -17.63 -0.13 47.41
C LYS A 57 -18.90 -1.00 47.31
N PRO A 58 -19.50 -1.23 46.12
CA PRO A 58 -20.46 -2.31 45.92
C PRO A 58 -19.78 -3.61 45.39
N PRO A 59 -20.45 -4.78 45.51
CA PRO A 59 -19.81 -6.10 45.58
C PRO A 59 -19.54 -6.76 44.22
N ALA A 60 -18.70 -7.79 44.25
CA ALA A 60 -18.29 -8.61 43.10
C ALA A 60 -18.88 -10.03 43.15
N ALA A 61 -19.15 -10.61 41.97
CA ALA A 61 -19.05 -12.05 41.64
C ALA A 61 -19.37 -12.28 40.14
N PRO A 62 -18.96 -13.40 39.48
CA PRO A 62 -17.80 -14.25 39.73
C PRO A 62 -16.95 -14.57 38.47
N GLY A 63 -15.65 -14.81 38.68
CA GLY A 63 -14.88 -15.88 38.02
C GLY A 63 -14.56 -15.79 36.52
N TYR A 64 -13.44 -15.13 36.17
CA TYR A 64 -12.62 -15.52 35.02
C TYR A 64 -11.15 -15.46 35.43
N ILE A 65 -10.47 -16.61 35.36
CA ILE A 65 -9.04 -16.76 35.64
C ILE A 65 -8.27 -16.13 34.46
N PRO A 66 -7.45 -15.07 34.66
CA PRO A 66 -6.62 -14.56 33.59
C PRO A 66 -5.31 -15.35 33.53
N ILE A 67 -5.11 -16.12 32.47
CA ILE A 67 -3.81 -16.71 32.13
C ILE A 67 -2.85 -15.56 31.77
N PRO A 68 -1.74 -15.34 32.50
CA PRO A 68 -0.82 -14.28 32.16
C PRO A 68 0.04 -14.73 30.96
N ARG A 69 -0.19 -14.14 29.78
CA ARG A 69 0.73 -14.22 28.64
C ARG A 69 2.04 -13.49 28.99
N ARG A 70 2.96 -14.19 29.67
CA ARG A 70 4.39 -13.85 29.64
C ARG A 70 4.85 -13.96 28.19
N ARG A 71 5.09 -12.83 27.52
CA ARG A 71 5.93 -12.77 26.32
C ARG A 71 7.35 -13.14 26.74
N VAL A 72 7.68 -14.42 26.57
CA VAL A 72 9.05 -14.91 26.56
C VAL A 72 9.63 -14.53 25.19
N LEU A 73 10.27 -13.37 25.12
CA LEU A 73 11.36 -13.13 24.17
C LEU A 73 12.65 -13.35 24.95
N LYS A 74 13.08 -14.61 25.02
CA LYS A 74 14.48 -14.95 25.31
C LYS A 74 14.91 -16.03 24.33
N ASN A 75 16.05 -15.76 23.70
CA ASN A 75 16.79 -16.66 22.84
C ASN A 75 16.83 -18.07 23.44
N LEU A 76 16.36 -19.06 22.69
CA LEU A 76 16.74 -20.45 22.87
C LEU A 76 17.21 -20.98 21.52
N GLU A 77 18.51 -21.27 21.47
CA GLU A 77 19.16 -22.07 20.45
C GLU A 77 18.58 -23.49 20.48
N ILE A 78 17.64 -23.79 19.59
CA ILE A 78 17.10 -25.14 19.41
C ILE A 78 16.96 -25.43 17.91
N ASN A 79 17.55 -26.56 17.50
CA ASN A 79 17.57 -27.26 16.22
C ASN A 79 16.95 -26.58 14.99
N GLY A 80 17.78 -26.38 13.96
CA GLY A 80 17.41 -25.75 12.68
C GLY A 80 16.17 -26.36 12.00
N GLY A 81 15.90 -27.66 12.18
CA GLY A 81 14.73 -28.35 11.62
C GLY A 81 13.39 -27.92 12.22
N GLN A 82 13.31 -27.71 13.54
CA GLN A 82 12.06 -27.26 14.19
C GLN A 82 11.67 -25.83 13.75
N ARG A 83 12.66 -24.96 13.52
CA ARG A 83 12.43 -23.61 13.01
C ARG A 83 11.93 -23.59 11.56
N ILE A 84 12.29 -24.58 10.75
CA ILE A 84 11.82 -24.69 9.35
C ILE A 84 10.38 -25.19 9.33
N ASN A 85 10.03 -26.20 10.14
CA ASN A 85 8.65 -26.70 10.21
C ASN A 85 7.66 -25.61 10.65
N ALA A 86 7.96 -24.89 11.74
CA ALA A 86 7.13 -23.76 12.19
C ALA A 86 6.98 -22.66 11.11
N TRP A 87 7.98 -22.53 10.23
CA TRP A 87 7.95 -21.57 9.15
C TRP A 87 7.15 -22.05 7.94
N VAL A 88 7.27 -23.33 7.57
CA VAL A 88 6.40 -23.94 6.56
C VAL A 88 4.94 -23.91 7.03
N ASP A 89 4.69 -24.10 8.32
CA ASP A 89 3.36 -23.92 8.91
C ASP A 89 2.86 -22.47 8.78
N SER A 90 3.74 -21.48 8.97
CA SER A 90 3.42 -20.06 8.71
C SER A 90 3.15 -19.79 7.22
N MET A 91 3.88 -20.42 6.30
CA MET A 91 3.61 -20.36 4.86
C MET A 91 2.25 -20.98 4.52
N ARG A 92 1.89 -22.09 5.18
CA ARG A 92 0.59 -22.75 5.05
C ARG A 92 -0.54 -21.87 5.56
N ALA A 93 -0.36 -21.22 6.71
CA ALA A 93 -1.33 -20.26 7.25
C ALA A 93 -1.54 -19.04 6.34
N SER A 94 -0.50 -18.64 5.60
CA SER A 94 -0.57 -17.52 4.64
C SER A 94 -1.10 -17.96 3.25
N SER A 95 -1.37 -19.25 3.04
CA SER A 95 -1.82 -19.82 1.77
C SER A 95 -3.36 -19.81 1.67
N PRO A 96 -3.95 -19.18 0.63
CA PRO A 96 -5.41 -19.16 0.46
C PRO A 96 -6.03 -20.55 0.31
N THR A 97 -5.29 -21.51 -0.27
CA THR A 97 -5.75 -22.90 -0.46
C THR A 97 -5.90 -23.65 0.87
N HIS A 98 -5.23 -23.18 1.92
CA HIS A 98 -5.20 -23.82 3.24
C HIS A 98 -5.91 -23.02 4.33
N ALA A 99 -6.42 -21.82 4.00
CA ALA A 99 -7.56 -21.28 4.69
C ALA A 99 -8.69 -22.29 4.46
N LYS A 100 -8.78 -23.29 5.35
CA LYS A 100 -10.06 -23.95 5.58
C LYS A 100 -11.05 -22.80 5.70
N PRO A 101 -12.25 -22.89 5.13
CA PRO A 101 -13.34 -22.25 5.82
C PRO A 101 -13.24 -22.88 7.22
N THR A 102 -12.66 -22.17 8.17
CA THR A 102 -13.20 -22.24 9.51
C THR A 102 -14.67 -22.11 9.20
N SER A 103 -15.41 -23.18 9.42
CA SER A 103 -16.84 -23.12 9.55
C SER A 103 -17.06 -22.16 10.71
N SER A 104 -16.86 -20.87 10.44
CA SER A 104 -17.23 -19.79 11.30
C SER A 104 -18.70 -20.06 11.44
N LEU A 105 -19.10 -20.42 12.65
CA LEU A 105 -20.50 -20.64 12.95
C LEU A 105 -21.26 -19.45 12.33
N PRO A 106 -22.46 -19.64 11.79
CA PRO A 106 -23.22 -18.55 11.17
C PRO A 106 -23.23 -17.26 12.01
N GLU A 107 -23.14 -17.40 13.33
CA GLU A 107 -22.94 -16.34 14.33
C GLU A 107 -21.63 -15.54 14.20
N GLU A 108 -20.46 -16.17 14.00
CA GLU A 108 -19.18 -15.48 13.81
C GLU A 108 -19.16 -14.67 12.51
N HIS A 109 -19.72 -15.24 11.44
CA HIS A 109 -19.85 -14.54 10.15
C HIS A 109 -20.82 -13.35 10.26
N SER A 110 -21.96 -13.54 10.93
CA SER A 110 -22.95 -12.47 11.16
C SER A 110 -22.38 -11.36 12.04
N SER A 111 -21.63 -11.72 13.09
CA SER A 111 -20.92 -10.77 13.95
C SER A 111 -19.85 -10.00 13.16
N TRP A 112 -19.10 -10.67 12.28
CA TRP A 112 -18.10 -10.01 11.46
C TRP A 112 -18.71 -9.00 10.49
N ILE A 113 -19.81 -9.34 9.81
CA ILE A 113 -20.56 -8.41 8.94
C ILE A 113 -21.07 -7.21 9.73
N LEU A 114 -21.51 -7.40 10.98
CA LEU A 114 -21.96 -6.30 11.83
C LEU A 114 -20.86 -5.29 12.12
N HIS A 115 -19.61 -5.76 12.29
CA HIS A 115 -18.45 -4.89 12.55
C HIS A 115 -17.83 -4.31 11.28
N HIS A 116 -17.96 -5.00 10.15
CA HIS A 116 -17.39 -4.62 8.86
C HIS A 116 -18.45 -4.69 7.75
N PRO A 117 -19.52 -3.88 7.80
CA PRO A 117 -20.61 -3.96 6.86
C PRO A 117 -20.17 -3.64 5.44
N SER A 118 -20.97 -4.09 4.46
CA SER A 118 -20.73 -3.82 3.04
C SER A 118 -20.64 -2.31 2.78
N ALA A 119 -19.57 -1.87 2.14
CA ALA A 119 -19.42 -0.46 1.76
C ALA A 119 -20.44 -0.01 0.71
N LEU A 120 -20.99 -0.95 -0.08
CA LEU A 120 -22.08 -0.68 -1.01
C LEU A 120 -23.40 -0.41 -0.29
N ASP A 121 -23.70 -1.18 0.75
CA ASP A 121 -24.92 -1.02 1.56
C ASP A 121 -24.85 0.27 2.40
N MET A 122 -23.65 0.58 2.90
CA MET A 122 -23.37 1.75 3.72
C MET A 122 -23.01 3.00 2.91
N PHE A 123 -23.15 2.96 1.59
CA PHE A 123 -22.64 3.99 0.68
C PHE A 123 -23.15 5.40 1.01
N GLU A 124 -24.45 5.57 1.28
CA GLU A 124 -25.02 6.89 1.58
C GLU A 124 -24.46 7.46 2.89
N GLN A 125 -24.32 6.63 3.92
CA GLN A 125 -23.73 7.04 5.20
C GLN A 125 -22.26 7.43 5.05
N ILE A 126 -21.53 6.67 4.24
CA ILE A 126 -20.13 6.93 3.88
C ILE A 126 -20.02 8.29 3.15
N MET A 127 -20.91 8.57 2.20
CA MET A 127 -20.94 9.85 1.48
C MET A 127 -21.32 11.01 2.40
N ASP A 128 -22.28 10.83 3.30
CA ASP A 128 -22.66 11.83 4.29
C ASP A 128 -21.50 12.17 5.24
N ALA A 129 -20.74 11.17 5.70
CA ALA A 129 -19.56 11.38 6.53
C ALA A 129 -18.41 12.11 5.80
N SER A 130 -18.38 12.01 4.47
CA SER A 130 -17.41 12.70 3.60
C SER A 130 -17.81 14.14 3.25
N ARG A 131 -19.03 14.57 3.61
CA ARG A 131 -19.58 15.86 3.19
C ARG A 131 -18.70 17.03 3.67
N GLY A 132 -18.42 17.95 2.76
CA GLY A 132 -17.56 19.11 3.02
C GLY A 132 -16.06 18.82 2.98
N LYS A 133 -15.65 17.54 2.87
CA LYS A 133 -14.25 17.13 2.82
C LYS A 133 -13.83 16.74 1.39
N GLN A 134 -12.55 16.83 1.13
CA GLN A 134 -11.92 16.35 -0.10
C GLN A 134 -11.61 14.87 0.02
N ILE A 135 -12.28 14.05 -0.79
CA ILE A 135 -12.01 12.61 -0.85
C ILE A 135 -10.70 12.36 -1.61
N VAL A 136 -9.85 11.49 -1.06
CA VAL A 136 -8.61 11.00 -1.69
C VAL A 136 -8.65 9.47 -1.69
N MET A 137 -8.46 8.87 -2.87
CA MET A 137 -8.60 7.42 -3.05
C MET A 137 -7.23 6.73 -3.06
N PHE A 138 -7.11 5.66 -2.31
CA PHE A 138 -5.96 4.76 -2.30
C PHE A 138 -6.44 3.36 -2.60
N LEU A 139 -5.87 2.74 -3.64
CA LEU A 139 -6.33 1.46 -4.16
C LEU A 139 -5.16 0.49 -4.21
N ASP A 140 -5.28 -0.64 -3.53
CA ASP A 140 -4.41 -1.76 -3.82
C ASP A 140 -4.71 -2.34 -5.23
N TYR A 141 -3.81 -3.17 -5.76
CA TYR A 141 -3.93 -3.72 -7.10
C TYR A 141 -4.38 -5.20 -7.12
N ASP A 142 -3.57 -6.11 -6.61
CA ASP A 142 -3.81 -7.56 -6.73
C ASP A 142 -4.83 -8.03 -5.70
N GLY A 143 -5.95 -8.59 -6.12
CA GLY A 143 -7.07 -8.96 -5.24
C GLY A 143 -8.05 -7.82 -4.98
N THR A 144 -7.71 -6.60 -5.39
CA THR A 144 -8.56 -5.40 -5.26
C THR A 144 -9.05 -4.89 -6.60
N LEU A 145 -8.15 -4.44 -7.48
CA LEU A 145 -8.48 -3.93 -8.82
C LEU A 145 -8.33 -4.99 -9.93
N SER A 146 -7.56 -6.03 -9.66
CA SER A 146 -7.38 -7.21 -10.51
C SER A 146 -7.68 -8.46 -9.69
N PRO A 147 -8.28 -9.52 -10.26
CA PRO A 147 -8.39 -10.79 -9.57
C PRO A 147 -7.01 -11.38 -9.25
N ILE A 148 -6.95 -12.20 -8.19
CA ILE A 148 -5.77 -12.99 -7.87
C ILE A 148 -5.66 -14.12 -8.89
N VAL A 149 -4.55 -14.16 -9.62
CA VAL A 149 -4.26 -15.17 -10.66
C VAL A 149 -3.00 -15.94 -10.32
N ASP A 150 -2.79 -17.10 -10.94
CA ASP A 150 -1.62 -17.95 -10.68
C ASP A 150 -0.34 -17.40 -11.31
N ASP A 151 -0.46 -16.84 -12.51
CA ASP A 151 0.62 -16.15 -13.17
C ASP A 151 0.55 -14.65 -12.86
N PRO A 152 1.46 -14.11 -12.01
CA PRO A 152 1.48 -12.68 -11.68
C PRO A 152 1.67 -11.77 -12.89
N ASP A 153 2.15 -12.26 -14.05
CA ASP A 153 2.25 -11.46 -15.28
C ASP A 153 0.92 -11.32 -16.02
N ARG A 154 -0.11 -12.06 -15.59
CA ARG A 154 -1.45 -12.06 -16.18
C ARG A 154 -2.51 -11.44 -15.27
N ALA A 155 -2.10 -10.78 -14.19
CA ALA A 155 -2.99 -10.07 -13.26
C ALA A 155 -3.46 -8.75 -13.88
N PHE A 156 -4.18 -8.82 -14.99
CA PHE A 156 -4.69 -7.66 -15.68
C PHE A 156 -6.01 -7.19 -15.08
N MET A 157 -6.08 -5.89 -14.81
CA MET A 157 -7.34 -5.18 -14.61
C MET A 157 -8.19 -5.23 -15.89
N SER A 158 -9.50 -5.47 -15.74
CA SER A 158 -10.44 -5.44 -16.85
C SER A 158 -10.57 -4.04 -17.48
N ASP A 159 -11.00 -3.98 -18.74
CA ASP A 159 -11.22 -2.69 -19.41
C ASP A 159 -12.33 -1.86 -18.75
N SER A 160 -13.35 -2.51 -18.18
CA SER A 160 -14.40 -1.84 -17.40
C SER A 160 -13.82 -1.19 -16.15
N MET A 161 -13.05 -1.93 -15.35
CA MET A 161 -12.39 -1.40 -14.16
C MET A 161 -11.43 -0.26 -14.52
N ARG A 162 -10.64 -0.40 -15.59
CA ARG A 162 -9.74 0.67 -16.08
C ARG A 162 -10.50 1.94 -16.43
N LYS A 163 -11.65 1.82 -17.12
CA LYS A 163 -12.52 2.96 -17.44
C LYS A 163 -13.09 3.58 -16.16
N THR A 164 -13.47 2.79 -15.17
CA THR A 164 -13.98 3.27 -13.87
C THR A 164 -12.90 4.04 -13.10
N VAL A 165 -11.71 3.47 -12.95
CA VAL A 165 -10.57 4.12 -12.27
C VAL A 165 -10.17 5.43 -12.98
N ARG A 166 -10.17 5.45 -14.32
CA ARG A 166 -9.96 6.68 -15.10
C ARG A 166 -10.98 7.77 -14.77
N LYS A 167 -12.27 7.41 -14.70
CA LYS A 167 -13.33 8.37 -14.33
C LYS A 167 -13.17 8.83 -12.88
N LEU A 168 -12.82 7.93 -11.97
CA LEU A 168 -12.56 8.22 -10.57
C LEU A 168 -11.42 9.23 -10.41
N ALA A 169 -10.30 9.04 -11.10
CA ALA A 169 -9.14 9.93 -11.06
C ALA A 169 -9.44 11.38 -11.54
N ARG A 170 -10.45 11.54 -12.39
CA ARG A 170 -10.93 12.88 -12.81
C ARG A 170 -11.79 13.56 -11.76
N CYS A 171 -12.34 12.79 -10.82
CA CYS A 171 -13.23 13.26 -9.77
C CYS A 171 -12.53 13.44 -8.42
N PHE A 172 -11.47 12.67 -8.18
CA PHE A 172 -10.72 12.60 -6.92
C PHE A 172 -9.24 12.30 -7.17
N PRO A 173 -8.30 12.90 -6.41
CA PRO A 173 -6.92 12.42 -6.36
C PRO A 173 -6.91 10.93 -6.02
N THR A 174 -6.25 10.13 -6.86
CA THR A 174 -6.29 8.66 -6.77
C THR A 174 -4.87 8.10 -6.88
N ALA A 175 -4.52 7.21 -5.96
CA ALA A 175 -3.25 6.51 -5.92
C ALA A 175 -3.44 4.99 -5.96
N ILE A 176 -2.59 4.30 -6.72
CA ILE A 176 -2.44 2.85 -6.63
C ILE A 176 -1.27 2.53 -5.71
N VAL A 177 -1.50 1.75 -4.67
CA VAL A 177 -0.50 1.36 -3.65
C VAL A 177 -0.32 -0.15 -3.67
N THR A 178 0.78 -0.64 -4.25
CA THR A 178 0.96 -2.06 -4.57
C THR A 178 2.33 -2.59 -4.13
N GLY A 179 2.42 -3.90 -3.89
CA GLY A 179 3.69 -4.60 -3.70
C GLY A 179 4.52 -4.73 -4.99
N ARG A 180 3.88 -4.62 -6.16
CA ARG A 180 4.54 -4.69 -7.48
C ARG A 180 5.46 -3.50 -7.72
N CYS A 181 6.48 -3.65 -8.57
CA CYS A 181 7.21 -2.48 -9.05
C CYS A 181 6.30 -1.53 -9.85
N ARG A 182 6.62 -0.25 -9.75
CA ARG A 182 5.87 0.85 -10.36
C ARG A 182 5.67 0.67 -11.87
N ASP A 183 6.74 0.32 -12.58
CA ASP A 183 6.71 0.20 -14.04
C ASP A 183 5.78 -0.95 -14.50
N LYS A 184 5.77 -2.07 -13.77
CA LYS A 184 4.90 -3.21 -14.06
C LYS A 184 3.43 -2.89 -13.86
N VAL A 185 3.07 -2.32 -12.70
CA VAL A 185 1.68 -1.93 -12.45
C VAL A 185 1.23 -0.82 -13.40
N TYR A 186 2.11 0.12 -13.75
CA TYR A 186 1.83 1.14 -14.76
C TYR A 186 1.54 0.50 -16.12
N ASN A 187 2.32 -0.49 -16.54
CA ASN A 187 2.10 -1.20 -17.81
C ASN A 187 0.76 -1.95 -17.85
N PHE A 188 0.28 -2.42 -16.70
CA PHE A 188 -1.04 -3.04 -16.59
C PHE A 188 -2.16 -1.99 -16.63
N VAL A 189 -2.03 -0.89 -15.89
CA VAL A 189 -3.11 0.11 -15.68
C VAL A 189 -3.16 1.18 -16.77
N ARG A 190 -2.02 1.67 -17.24
CA ARG A 190 -1.85 2.66 -18.32
C ARG A 190 -2.70 3.92 -18.15
N LEU A 191 -2.67 4.51 -16.96
CA LEU A 191 -3.35 5.77 -16.62
C LEU A 191 -2.31 6.75 -16.08
N ALA A 192 -2.01 7.82 -16.83
CA ALA A 192 -0.98 8.79 -16.46
C ALA A 192 -1.43 9.79 -15.39
N GLU A 193 -2.75 9.87 -15.15
CA GLU A 193 -3.40 10.76 -14.19
C GLU A 193 -3.37 10.25 -12.74
N LEU A 194 -2.84 9.05 -12.50
CA LEU A 194 -2.77 8.43 -11.17
C LEU A 194 -1.43 8.66 -10.48
N TYR A 195 -1.45 8.64 -9.15
CA TYR A 195 -0.25 8.38 -8.37
C TYR A 195 0.02 6.88 -8.34
N TYR A 196 1.29 6.49 -8.42
CA TYR A 196 1.70 5.10 -8.31
C TYR A 196 2.72 4.96 -7.19
N ALA A 197 2.39 4.15 -6.19
CA ALA A 197 3.24 3.74 -5.09
C ALA A 197 3.56 2.25 -5.24
N GLY A 198 4.63 1.95 -5.95
CA GLY A 198 5.15 0.60 -6.16
C GLY A 198 6.05 0.13 -5.02
N SER A 199 6.35 -1.16 -5.02
CA SER A 199 7.27 -1.80 -4.07
C SER A 199 6.86 -1.54 -2.61
N HIS A 200 5.57 -1.73 -2.30
CA HIS A 200 4.97 -1.40 -0.99
C HIS A 200 5.12 0.08 -0.61
N GLY A 201 5.12 0.95 -1.62
CA GLY A 201 5.29 2.39 -1.47
C GLY A 201 6.72 2.88 -1.30
N MET A 202 7.73 2.05 -1.59
CA MET A 202 9.14 2.50 -1.65
C MET A 202 9.52 3.11 -3.00
N ASP A 203 8.64 3.07 -4.00
CA ASP A 203 8.80 3.77 -5.27
C ASP A 203 7.52 4.54 -5.61
N ILE A 204 7.46 5.82 -5.24
CA ILE A 204 6.29 6.66 -5.45
C ILE A 204 6.55 7.64 -6.59
N GLN A 205 5.59 7.73 -7.51
CA GLN A 205 5.55 8.75 -8.55
C GLN A 205 4.17 9.39 -8.66
N GLY A 206 4.14 10.70 -8.79
CA GLY A 206 2.93 11.46 -9.12
C GLY A 206 2.57 11.43 -10.61
N PRO A 207 1.39 11.95 -10.97
CA PRO A 207 0.93 12.07 -12.36
C PRO A 207 1.92 12.86 -13.23
N THR A 208 2.15 12.40 -14.47
CA THR A 208 3.17 13.01 -15.34
C THR A 208 2.69 14.20 -16.18
N ARG A 209 1.37 14.39 -16.41
CA ARG A 209 0.78 15.55 -17.12
C ARG A 209 -0.69 15.82 -16.74
N ASP A 210 -1.10 17.09 -16.76
CA ASP A 210 -2.47 17.64 -16.84
C ASP A 210 -3.56 17.04 -15.92
N SER A 211 -3.22 16.68 -14.68
CA SER A 211 -4.25 16.52 -13.67
C SER A 211 -4.80 17.90 -13.30
N LYS A 212 -6.12 18.08 -13.27
CA LYS A 212 -6.76 19.31 -12.74
C LYS A 212 -6.40 19.59 -11.26
N TYR A 213 -5.83 18.59 -10.58
CA TYR A 213 -5.30 18.70 -9.22
C TYR A 213 -3.81 19.11 -9.17
N ASN A 214 -3.13 19.17 -10.32
CA ASN A 214 -1.76 19.73 -10.46
C ASN A 214 -1.79 21.25 -10.69
N ASN A 215 -2.92 21.93 -10.50
CA ASN A 215 -3.03 23.39 -10.57
C ASN A 215 -2.42 24.08 -9.32
N LYS A 216 -1.19 23.73 -8.98
CA LYS A 216 -0.29 24.58 -8.20
C LYS A 216 1.03 24.69 -8.96
N ASP A 217 1.33 25.93 -9.29
CA ASP A 217 2.54 26.40 -9.95
C ASP A 217 3.81 25.74 -9.37
N ASN A 218 4.73 25.34 -10.26
CA ASN A 218 6.16 25.11 -9.97
C ASN A 218 6.52 24.05 -8.91
N GLY A 219 5.75 22.97 -8.76
CA GLY A 219 6.18 21.81 -7.97
C GLY A 219 6.99 20.81 -8.80
N ASP A 220 8.14 20.37 -8.28
CA ASP A 220 8.86 19.22 -8.84
C ASP A 220 7.94 18.00 -8.93
N PRO A 221 8.09 17.13 -9.96
CA PRO A 221 7.32 15.90 -10.04
C PRO A 221 7.52 15.09 -8.77
N VAL A 222 6.41 14.70 -8.12
CA VAL A 222 6.45 13.88 -6.90
C VAL A 222 7.19 12.57 -7.24
N LEU A 223 8.41 12.42 -6.73
CA LEU A 223 9.23 11.23 -6.82
C LEU A 223 9.80 10.94 -5.44
N PHE A 224 9.57 9.75 -4.93
CA PHE A 224 10.05 9.38 -3.60
C PHE A 224 10.50 7.93 -3.54
N GLN A 225 11.78 7.75 -3.16
CA GLN A 225 12.47 6.46 -3.14
C GLN A 225 13.37 6.36 -1.89
N PRO A 226 12.80 6.10 -0.70
CA PRO A 226 13.51 6.16 0.57
C PRO A 226 14.54 5.03 0.74
N ALA A 227 14.50 4.03 -0.13
CA ALA A 227 15.33 2.84 -0.08
C ALA A 227 16.36 2.78 -1.24
N SER A 228 16.64 3.91 -1.91
CA SER A 228 17.53 3.97 -3.09
C SER A 228 18.90 3.33 -2.86
N GLU A 229 19.46 3.49 -1.66
CA GLU A 229 20.76 2.88 -1.27
C GLU A 229 20.76 1.34 -1.27
N PHE A 230 19.58 0.70 -1.23
CA PHE A 230 19.44 -0.75 -1.21
C PHE A 230 19.37 -1.38 -2.61
N LEU A 231 19.22 -0.59 -3.68
CA LEU A 231 19.03 -1.13 -5.04
C LEU A 231 20.13 -2.13 -5.45
N PRO A 232 21.44 -1.84 -5.27
CA PRO A 232 22.48 -2.80 -5.64
C PRO A 232 22.39 -4.10 -4.83
N MET A 233 22.02 -4.02 -3.56
CA MET A 233 21.84 -5.19 -2.69
C MET A 233 20.64 -6.03 -3.12
N ILE A 234 19.54 -5.39 -3.48
CA ILE A 234 18.32 -6.07 -3.97
C ILE A 234 18.62 -6.81 -5.28
N ASP A 235 19.34 -6.19 -6.21
CA ASP A 235 19.72 -6.83 -7.47
C ASP A 235 20.65 -8.04 -7.26
N GLN A 236 21.61 -7.93 -6.33
CA GLN A 236 22.46 -9.06 -5.95
C GLN A 236 21.63 -10.23 -5.40
N VAL A 237 20.73 -9.96 -4.45
CA VAL A 237 19.87 -10.97 -3.84
C VAL A 237 18.94 -11.60 -4.86
N HIS A 238 18.35 -10.80 -5.75
CA HIS A 238 17.55 -11.28 -6.86
C HIS A 238 18.31 -12.29 -7.71
N ASN A 239 19.53 -11.96 -8.15
CA ASN A 239 20.32 -12.83 -9.02
C ASN A 239 20.69 -14.15 -8.30
N GLN A 240 21.07 -14.10 -7.03
CA GLN A 240 21.34 -15.32 -6.25
C GLN A 240 20.10 -16.20 -6.07
N LEU A 241 18.94 -15.59 -5.81
CA LEU A 241 17.68 -16.31 -5.67
C LEU A 241 17.25 -16.94 -6.99
N VAL A 242 17.39 -16.23 -8.12
CA VAL A 242 17.12 -16.78 -9.45
C VAL A 242 17.93 -18.05 -9.68
N GLU A 243 19.24 -18.02 -9.43
CA GLU A 243 20.09 -19.20 -9.61
C GLU A 243 19.69 -20.36 -8.69
N LYS A 244 19.43 -20.09 -7.40
CA LYS A 244 19.02 -21.13 -6.44
C LYS A 244 17.64 -21.72 -6.71
N MET A 245 16.70 -20.92 -7.21
CA MET A 245 15.33 -21.39 -7.47
C MET A 245 15.21 -22.26 -8.73
N LYS A 246 16.24 -22.30 -9.60
CA LYS A 246 16.25 -23.19 -10.79
C LYS A 246 16.06 -24.67 -10.43
N SER A 247 16.49 -25.10 -9.24
CA SER A 247 16.33 -26.49 -8.78
C SER A 247 14.94 -26.82 -8.22
N ILE A 248 14.04 -25.83 -8.11
CA ILE A 248 12.72 -25.98 -7.50
C ILE A 248 11.64 -25.72 -8.56
N PRO A 249 11.10 -26.78 -9.18
CA PRO A 249 10.06 -26.67 -10.19
C PRO A 249 8.84 -25.87 -9.68
N GLY A 250 8.39 -24.92 -10.49
CA GLY A 250 7.25 -24.05 -10.20
C GLY A 250 7.59 -22.81 -9.36
N ALA A 251 8.81 -22.68 -8.83
CA ALA A 251 9.24 -21.47 -8.13
C ALA A 251 9.55 -20.36 -9.14
N ARG A 252 9.15 -19.12 -8.83
CA ARG A 252 9.46 -17.96 -9.66
C ARG A 252 10.00 -16.83 -8.80
N VAL A 253 11.07 -16.19 -9.28
CA VAL A 253 11.67 -15.02 -8.63
C VAL A 253 11.35 -13.79 -9.46
N GLU A 254 10.88 -12.73 -8.81
CA GLU A 254 10.50 -11.48 -9.43
C GLU A 254 11.25 -10.31 -8.77
N ASN A 255 11.86 -9.45 -9.58
CA ASN A 255 12.43 -8.19 -9.13
C ASN A 255 11.36 -7.09 -9.14
N ASN A 256 10.93 -6.67 -7.94
CA ASN A 256 10.02 -5.58 -7.71
C ASN A 256 10.75 -4.27 -7.34
N LYS A 257 11.98 -4.07 -7.82
CA LYS A 257 12.86 -2.91 -7.64
C LYS A 257 13.39 -2.71 -6.21
N PHE A 258 12.52 -2.47 -5.24
CA PHE A 258 12.88 -2.40 -3.81
C PHE A 258 12.44 -3.65 -3.04
N CYS A 259 12.05 -4.71 -3.75
CA CYS A 259 11.59 -5.96 -3.17
C CYS A 259 11.93 -7.10 -4.13
N VAL A 260 12.32 -8.26 -3.60
CA VAL A 260 12.41 -9.51 -4.38
C VAL A 260 11.31 -10.45 -3.91
N SER A 261 10.47 -10.91 -4.84
CA SER A 261 9.38 -11.83 -4.52
C SER A 261 9.70 -13.23 -5.04
N VAL A 262 9.68 -14.21 -4.16
CA VAL A 262 9.78 -15.64 -4.50
C VAL A 262 8.39 -16.25 -4.40
N HIS A 263 7.76 -16.43 -5.55
CA HIS A 263 6.45 -17.05 -5.70
C HIS A 263 6.59 -18.57 -5.63
N PHE A 264 5.81 -19.19 -4.75
CA PHE A 264 5.81 -20.64 -4.56
C PHE A 264 4.44 -21.26 -4.79
N ARG A 265 3.55 -20.54 -5.48
CA ARG A 265 2.18 -21.00 -5.73
C ARG A 265 2.10 -22.28 -6.53
N CYS A 266 2.95 -22.41 -7.54
CA CYS A 266 3.03 -23.56 -8.42
C CYS A 266 4.06 -24.60 -7.95
N VAL A 267 4.59 -24.45 -6.73
CA VAL A 267 5.57 -25.39 -6.14
C VAL A 267 4.82 -26.44 -5.33
N ASP A 268 5.16 -27.71 -5.54
CA ASP A 268 4.67 -28.83 -4.72
C ASP A 268 4.97 -28.56 -3.23
N GLU A 269 3.96 -28.72 -2.37
CA GLU A 269 4.07 -28.45 -0.93
C GLU A 269 5.23 -29.22 -0.27
N LYS A 270 5.57 -30.42 -0.76
CA LYS A 270 6.69 -31.21 -0.27
C LYS A 270 8.04 -30.49 -0.41
N LYS A 271 8.15 -29.57 -1.38
CA LYS A 271 9.34 -28.75 -1.64
C LYS A 271 9.33 -27.39 -0.93
N TRP A 272 8.27 -27.04 -0.20
CA TRP A 272 8.22 -25.74 0.49
C TRP A 272 9.32 -25.59 1.53
N SER A 273 9.64 -26.66 2.26
CA SER A 273 10.74 -26.68 3.25
C SER A 273 12.10 -26.38 2.58
N GLU A 274 12.36 -27.01 1.44
CA GLU A 274 13.59 -26.81 0.66
C GLU A 274 13.66 -25.37 0.12
N LEU A 275 12.58 -24.87 -0.48
CA LEU A 275 12.47 -23.50 -0.98
C LEU A 275 12.75 -22.48 0.13
N ALA A 276 12.09 -22.67 1.26
CA ALA A 276 12.24 -21.83 2.42
C ALA A 276 13.71 -21.82 2.88
N GLN A 277 14.34 -22.99 3.00
CA GLN A 277 15.75 -23.12 3.38
C GLN A 277 16.70 -22.40 2.42
N GLN A 278 16.49 -22.51 1.11
CA GLN A 278 17.30 -21.82 0.10
C GLN A 278 17.16 -20.30 0.21
N VAL A 279 15.92 -19.78 0.35
CA VAL A 279 15.68 -18.34 0.54
C VAL A 279 16.37 -17.82 1.80
N ARG A 280 16.27 -18.55 2.93
CA ARG A 280 16.97 -18.18 4.17
C ARG A 280 18.48 -18.25 4.05
N SER A 281 19.01 -19.20 3.28
CA SER A 281 20.45 -19.31 3.05
C SER A 281 21.01 -18.03 2.44
N VAL A 282 20.33 -17.49 1.42
CA VAL A 282 20.72 -16.20 0.81
C VAL A 282 20.62 -15.09 1.85
N LEU A 283 19.47 -14.98 2.53
CA LEU A 283 19.20 -13.86 3.42
C LEU A 283 20.16 -13.75 4.62
N LYS A 284 20.81 -14.86 5.03
CA LYS A 284 21.82 -14.86 6.11
C LYS A 284 22.97 -13.89 5.83
N GLU A 285 23.31 -13.68 4.56
CA GLU A 285 24.40 -12.80 4.14
C GLU A 285 23.96 -11.32 4.10
N TYR A 286 22.66 -11.04 4.24
CA TYR A 286 22.06 -9.72 4.06
C TYR A 286 21.22 -9.29 5.27
N PRO A 287 21.84 -8.98 6.43
CA PRO A 287 21.13 -8.65 7.67
C PRO A 287 20.30 -7.36 7.59
N LYS A 288 20.58 -6.49 6.60
CA LYS A 288 19.79 -5.27 6.36
C LYS A 288 18.50 -5.52 5.56
N LEU A 289 18.22 -6.76 5.18
CA LEU A 289 16.98 -7.18 4.54
C LEU A 289 16.14 -8.01 5.51
N ARG A 290 14.82 -7.98 5.30
CA ARG A 290 13.86 -8.78 6.06
C ARG A 290 13.01 -9.60 5.12
N LEU A 291 12.62 -10.77 5.61
CA LEU A 291 11.72 -11.65 4.91
C LEU A 291 10.29 -11.50 5.42
N ASN A 292 9.39 -11.32 4.50
CA ASN A 292 7.96 -11.19 4.68
C ASN A 292 7.24 -12.34 3.99
N GLN A 293 6.04 -12.67 4.47
CA GLN A 293 5.20 -13.71 3.89
C GLN A 293 3.90 -13.06 3.43
N GLY A 294 3.56 -13.27 2.16
CA GLY A 294 2.27 -12.95 1.58
C GLY A 294 1.57 -14.23 1.11
N ARG A 295 0.54 -14.06 0.27
CA ARG A 295 -0.27 -15.17 -0.25
C ARG A 295 0.49 -16.05 -1.25
N LYS A 296 1.10 -17.12 -0.72
CA LYS A 296 2.00 -18.03 -1.48
C LYS A 296 3.18 -17.31 -2.14
N VAL A 297 3.71 -16.29 -1.47
CA VAL A 297 4.89 -15.52 -1.88
C VAL A 297 5.76 -15.19 -0.66
N LEU A 298 7.07 -15.28 -0.83
CA LEU A 298 8.08 -14.84 0.11
C LEU A 298 8.69 -13.52 -0.41
N GLU A 299 8.58 -12.45 0.36
CA GLU A 299 9.02 -11.11 -0.04
C GLU A 299 10.26 -10.68 0.74
N ILE A 300 11.36 -10.40 0.04
CA ILE A 300 12.60 -9.88 0.61
C ILE A 300 12.62 -8.37 0.38
N ARG A 301 12.64 -7.59 1.46
CA ARG A 301 12.60 -6.12 1.40
C ARG A 301 13.62 -5.48 2.35
N PRO A 302 14.06 -4.24 2.10
CA PRO A 302 14.87 -3.48 3.04
C PRO A 302 14.26 -3.42 4.44
N SER A 303 15.10 -3.55 5.46
CA SER A 303 14.72 -3.44 6.88
C SER A 303 14.57 -1.98 7.32
N ILE A 304 13.84 -1.19 6.54
CA ILE A 304 13.48 0.18 6.88
C ILE A 304 12.09 0.20 7.52
N LYS A 305 11.84 1.20 8.38
CA LYS A 305 10.51 1.45 8.93
C LYS A 305 9.63 2.09 7.86
N TRP A 306 9.20 1.31 6.88
CA TRP A 306 8.31 1.72 5.79
C TRP A 306 7.27 0.64 5.50
N ASP A 307 6.04 1.06 5.20
CA ASP A 307 4.85 0.26 4.94
C ASP A 307 3.83 1.07 4.12
N LYS A 308 2.73 0.43 3.69
CA LYS A 308 1.69 1.08 2.89
C LYS A 308 0.98 2.23 3.64
N GLY A 309 0.93 2.17 4.98
CA GLY A 309 0.40 3.25 5.81
C GLY A 309 1.26 4.51 5.74
N LYS A 310 2.60 4.36 5.74
CA LYS A 310 3.52 5.49 5.51
C LYS A 310 3.45 6.04 4.09
N ALA A 311 3.26 5.17 3.11
CA ALA A 311 3.04 5.61 1.73
C ALA A 311 1.78 6.45 1.58
N LEU A 312 0.69 6.05 2.25
CA LEU A 312 -0.54 6.83 2.36
C LEU A 312 -0.29 8.21 2.97
N GLU A 313 0.42 8.28 4.11
CA GLU A 313 0.76 9.56 4.76
C GLU A 313 1.57 10.46 3.83
N PHE A 314 2.64 9.94 3.24
CA PHE A 314 3.48 10.68 2.31
C PHE A 314 2.67 11.26 1.14
N LEU A 315 1.74 10.49 0.58
CA LEU A 315 0.88 10.93 -0.51
C LEU A 315 -0.11 12.01 -0.05
N LEU A 316 -0.70 11.88 1.14
CA LEU A 316 -1.54 12.94 1.72
C LEU A 316 -0.75 14.22 1.95
N GLU A 317 0.47 14.11 2.49
CA GLU A 317 1.39 15.24 2.68
C GLU A 317 1.73 15.92 1.35
N SER A 318 2.09 15.13 0.33
CA SER A 318 2.42 15.61 -1.02
C SER A 318 1.24 16.32 -1.70
N LEU A 319 0.01 15.93 -1.36
CA LEU A 319 -1.22 16.58 -1.82
C LEU A 319 -1.61 17.82 -1.00
N GLY A 320 -0.82 18.19 0.02
CA GLY A 320 -1.07 19.33 0.89
C GLY A 320 -2.05 19.05 2.05
N PHE A 321 -2.31 17.79 2.37
CA PHE A 321 -3.24 17.36 3.42
C PHE A 321 -2.57 16.86 4.70
N ALA A 322 -1.28 17.13 4.91
CA ALA A 322 -0.49 16.69 6.07
C ALA A 322 -1.23 16.89 7.41
N ASN A 323 -1.73 18.12 7.64
CA ASN A 323 -2.39 18.56 8.86
C ASN A 323 -3.82 19.09 8.61
N CYS A 324 -4.47 18.63 7.54
CA CYS A 324 -5.79 19.13 7.16
C CYS A 324 -6.89 18.21 7.72
N ASN A 325 -7.95 18.79 8.29
CA ASN A 325 -9.16 18.07 8.70
C ASN A 325 -10.21 17.95 7.59
N ASP A 326 -10.01 18.68 6.49
CA ASP A 326 -10.91 18.72 5.35
C ASP A 326 -10.58 17.65 4.31
N VAL A 327 -9.88 16.58 4.70
CA VAL A 327 -9.58 15.42 3.84
C VAL A 327 -10.34 14.19 4.34
N PHE A 328 -10.75 13.35 3.39
CA PHE A 328 -11.45 12.11 3.66
C PHE A 328 -10.81 10.97 2.86
N PRO A 329 -9.69 10.40 3.36
CA PRO A 329 -8.97 9.35 2.65
C PRO A 329 -9.75 8.03 2.70
N VAL A 330 -9.88 7.37 1.56
CA VAL A 330 -10.50 6.05 1.45
C VAL A 330 -9.46 5.08 0.90
N TYR A 331 -9.13 4.04 1.67
CA TYR A 331 -8.22 2.99 1.24
C TYR A 331 -9.00 1.70 0.98
N ILE A 332 -8.79 1.06 -0.17
CA ILE A 332 -9.38 -0.24 -0.51
C ILE A 332 -8.24 -1.24 -0.74
N GLY A 333 -8.25 -2.36 -0.03
CA GLY A 333 -7.22 -3.39 -0.14
C GLY A 333 -7.67 -4.75 0.34
N ASP A 334 -6.97 -5.81 -0.06
CA ASP A 334 -7.41 -7.19 0.18
C ASP A 334 -6.50 -7.95 1.16
N ASP A 335 -5.23 -7.55 1.31
CA ASP A 335 -4.20 -8.36 1.96
C ASP A 335 -3.64 -7.75 3.24
N LYS A 336 -2.87 -8.55 3.97
CA LYS A 336 -2.30 -8.18 5.27
C LYS A 336 -1.47 -6.89 5.24
N THR A 337 -0.86 -6.55 4.10
CA THR A 337 -0.07 -5.31 3.97
C THR A 337 -0.93 -4.06 3.92
N ASP A 338 -2.21 -4.18 3.58
CA ASP A 338 -3.17 -3.07 3.57
C ASP A 338 -3.66 -2.70 4.98
N GLU A 339 -3.54 -3.63 5.94
CA GLU A 339 -3.82 -3.35 7.35
C GLU A 339 -2.95 -2.22 7.92
N ASP A 340 -1.72 -2.07 7.41
CA ASP A 340 -0.85 -0.96 7.80
C ASP A 340 -1.50 0.39 7.43
N ALA A 341 -2.18 0.46 6.28
CA ALA A 341 -2.93 1.64 5.84
C ALA A 341 -4.25 1.81 6.58
N PHE A 342 -5.03 0.74 6.77
CA PHE A 342 -6.29 0.80 7.53
C PHE A 342 -6.07 1.26 8.96
N LYS A 343 -5.07 0.71 9.65
CA LYS A 343 -4.69 1.13 10.99
C LYS A 343 -4.30 2.61 11.00
N LYS A 344 -3.54 3.05 10.00
CA LYS A 344 -3.14 4.46 9.91
C LYS A 344 -4.35 5.39 9.77
N LEU A 345 -5.34 5.03 8.98
CA LEU A 345 -6.59 5.80 8.84
C LEU A 345 -7.38 5.84 10.15
N LYS A 346 -7.48 4.70 10.85
CA LYS A 346 -8.10 4.60 12.16
C LYS A 346 -7.40 5.49 13.19
N ASP A 347 -6.07 5.43 13.26
CA ASP A 347 -5.25 6.23 14.19
C ASP A 347 -5.40 7.75 13.92
N ARG A 348 -5.58 8.15 12.66
CA ARG A 348 -5.85 9.54 12.26
C ARG A 348 -7.26 10.01 12.61
N GLY A 349 -8.23 9.09 12.77
CA GLY A 349 -9.64 9.42 12.93
C GLY A 349 -10.27 10.10 11.71
N GLN A 350 -9.64 9.96 10.53
CA GLN A 350 -10.06 10.58 9.28
C GLN A 350 -10.13 9.53 8.18
N GLY A 351 -11.25 9.48 7.47
CA GLY A 351 -11.45 8.50 6.40
C GLY A 351 -11.66 7.08 6.93
N PHE A 352 -11.51 6.08 6.07
CA PHE A 352 -11.66 4.68 6.44
C PHE A 352 -10.97 3.72 5.48
N GLY A 353 -10.73 2.51 5.98
CA GLY A 353 -10.35 1.36 5.18
C GLY A 353 -11.55 0.52 4.74
N ILE A 354 -11.50 -0.05 3.55
CA ILE A 354 -12.40 -1.08 3.04
C ILE A 354 -11.56 -2.34 2.75
N LEU A 355 -11.88 -3.44 3.43
CA LEU A 355 -11.27 -4.75 3.16
C LEU A 355 -11.98 -5.44 1.98
N VAL A 356 -11.22 -5.98 1.04
CA VAL A 356 -11.74 -6.85 -0.02
C VAL A 356 -11.57 -8.33 0.39
N SER A 357 -12.66 -9.00 0.73
CA SER A 357 -12.64 -10.40 1.14
C SER A 357 -14.02 -11.06 1.10
N LYS A 358 -14.08 -12.27 0.52
CA LYS A 358 -15.27 -13.15 0.58
C LYS A 358 -15.50 -13.80 1.94
N PHE A 359 -14.47 -13.79 2.79
CA PHE A 359 -14.46 -14.49 4.05
C PHE A 359 -14.07 -13.53 5.18
N PRO A 360 -14.60 -13.73 6.40
CA PRO A 360 -14.17 -13.00 7.57
C PRO A 360 -12.66 -13.04 7.76
N LYS A 361 -12.07 -11.88 8.05
CA LYS A 361 -10.65 -11.73 8.40
C LYS A 361 -10.51 -10.74 9.54
N ASP A 362 -9.52 -10.95 10.39
CA ASP A 362 -9.08 -9.93 11.34
C ASP A 362 -8.63 -8.70 10.56
N THR A 363 -9.33 -7.59 10.76
CA THR A 363 -9.06 -6.33 10.03
C THR A 363 -9.36 -5.11 10.89
N THR A 364 -8.65 -4.03 10.60
CA THR A 364 -8.92 -2.69 11.12
C THR A 364 -9.75 -1.83 10.16
N ALA A 365 -10.09 -2.34 8.97
CA ALA A 365 -10.99 -1.71 8.02
C ALA A 365 -12.38 -1.48 8.66
N SER A 366 -13.05 -0.40 8.27
CA SER A 366 -14.38 -0.06 8.79
C SER A 366 -15.50 -0.73 8.00
N TYR A 367 -15.22 -1.05 6.73
CA TYR A 367 -16.18 -1.66 5.81
C TYR A 367 -15.54 -2.82 5.06
N SER A 368 -16.37 -3.61 4.40
CA SER A 368 -15.93 -4.68 3.51
C SER A 368 -16.55 -4.60 2.12
N LEU A 369 -15.89 -5.22 1.16
CA LEU A 369 -16.40 -5.60 -0.15
C LEU A 369 -15.96 -7.04 -0.42
N GLN A 370 -16.73 -7.81 -1.17
CA GLN A 370 -16.48 -9.24 -1.31
C GLN A 370 -15.35 -9.55 -2.30
N GLU A 371 -15.32 -8.85 -3.44
CA GLU A 371 -14.42 -9.15 -4.55
C GLU A 371 -14.20 -7.95 -5.48
N PRO A 372 -13.24 -8.02 -6.44
CA PRO A 372 -12.95 -6.90 -7.34
C PRO A 372 -14.15 -6.33 -8.12
N ASN A 373 -15.19 -7.12 -8.36
CA ASN A 373 -16.40 -6.62 -9.02
C ASN A 373 -17.16 -5.62 -8.12
N GLU A 374 -17.32 -5.90 -6.83
CA GLU A 374 -17.95 -4.96 -5.91
C GLU A 374 -17.09 -3.71 -5.67
N VAL A 375 -15.76 -3.84 -5.77
CA VAL A 375 -14.86 -2.67 -5.81
C VAL A 375 -15.21 -1.80 -7.01
N MET A 376 -15.37 -2.38 -8.20
CA MET A 376 -15.76 -1.63 -9.39
C MET A 376 -17.09 -0.91 -9.21
N ASP A 377 -18.10 -1.59 -8.65
CA ASP A 377 -19.43 -1.04 -8.42
C ASP A 377 -19.39 0.13 -7.44
N PHE A 378 -18.62 -0.01 -6.34
CA PHE A 378 -18.43 1.05 -5.36
C PHE A 378 -17.77 2.28 -5.98
N LEU A 379 -16.69 2.07 -6.76
CA LEU A 379 -16.00 3.16 -7.45
C LEU A 379 -16.87 3.84 -8.50
N GLN A 380 -17.71 3.07 -9.22
CA GLN A 380 -18.64 3.62 -10.20
C GLN A 380 -19.72 4.47 -9.51
N ARG A 381 -20.31 3.99 -8.42
CA ARG A 381 -21.30 4.73 -7.64
C ARG A 381 -20.71 6.03 -7.08
N LEU A 382 -19.44 6.01 -6.65
CA LEU A 382 -18.71 7.19 -6.18
C LEU A 382 -18.51 8.24 -7.29
N VAL A 383 -18.19 7.81 -8.51
CA VAL A 383 -18.10 8.68 -9.69
C VAL A 383 -19.46 9.32 -10.01
N GLU A 384 -20.52 8.51 -10.03
CA GLU A 384 -21.88 8.97 -10.33
C GLU A 384 -22.37 10.00 -9.31
N TRP A 385 -22.19 9.70 -8.02
CA TRP A 385 -22.49 10.62 -6.91
C TRP A 385 -21.78 11.97 -7.07
N LYS A 386 -20.49 11.98 -7.43
CA LYS A 386 -19.74 13.23 -7.63
C LYS A 386 -20.28 14.02 -8.82
N GLN A 387 -20.62 13.36 -9.92
CA GLN A 387 -21.15 14.01 -11.11
C GLN A 387 -22.52 14.65 -10.86
N VAL A 388 -23.40 13.97 -10.13
CA VAL A 388 -24.70 14.53 -9.71
C VAL A 388 -24.50 15.74 -8.80
N SER A 389 -23.62 15.62 -7.80
CA SER A 389 -23.30 16.70 -6.87
C SER A 389 -22.76 17.96 -7.57
N LEU A 390 -21.95 17.78 -8.62
CA LEU A 390 -21.44 18.89 -9.43
C LEU A 390 -22.56 19.56 -10.24
N ARG A 391 -23.45 18.79 -10.88
CA ARG A 391 -24.58 19.34 -11.66
C ARG A 391 -25.54 20.16 -10.80
N LEU A 392 -25.83 19.70 -9.59
CA LEU A 392 -26.68 20.43 -8.65
C LEU A 392 -26.05 21.76 -8.23
N ARG A 393 -24.73 21.79 -7.95
CA ARG A 393 -24.01 23.03 -7.64
C ARG A 393 -23.99 24.04 -8.79
N THR A 394 -23.92 23.58 -10.05
CA THR A 394 -23.99 24.47 -11.21
C THR A 394 -25.39 25.08 -11.36
N ARG A 395 -26.45 24.31 -11.08
CA ARG A 395 -27.84 24.80 -11.15
C ARG A 395 -28.22 25.76 -10.02
N SER A 396 -27.65 25.64 -8.83
CA SER A 396 -27.90 26.58 -7.72
C SER A 396 -27.11 27.90 -7.82
N ARG A 397 -26.23 28.04 -8.81
CA ARG A 397 -25.42 29.26 -9.06
C ARG A 397 -25.92 30.07 -10.28
N VAL A 398 -26.89 29.54 -11.02
CA VAL A 398 -27.65 30.23 -12.07
C VAL A 398 -28.97 30.63 -11.44
#